data_AF-A0A7W0ETS7-F1
#
_entry.id   AF-A0A7W0ETS7-F1
#
_cell.length_a   1.000
_cell.length_b   1.000
_cell.length_c   1.000
_cell.angle_alpha   90.00
_cell.angle_beta   90.00
_cell.angle_gamma   90.00
#
_symmetry.space_group_name_H-M   'P 1'
#
loop_
_entity.id
_entity.type
_entity.pdbx_description
1 polymer ?
#
loop_
_entity_poly.entity_id
_entity_poly.type
_entity_poly.pdbx_seq_one_letter_code
_entity_poly.pdbx_strand_id
1 'polypeptide(L)'
;MKSKTFLSIIMLILLALFSYSSGQNTGSENIVLEGGRMGKVSFPHHIHQNILGDCNYCHNLFPKASNSIKKLKAEGKLKKKEIMNYCRDCHQSKEKNKEKAGPTSCKECHHK
;
A
#
# COMPACT_ATOMS: atom_id res chain seq x y z
N MET A 1 -54.17 10.98 6.84
CA MET A 1 -53.04 10.88 7.80
C MET A 1 -51.99 9.82 7.42
N LYS A 2 -52.22 8.94 6.43
CA LYS A 2 -51.30 7.84 6.07
C LYS A 2 -50.22 8.21 5.03
N SER A 3 -50.45 9.23 4.18
CA SER A 3 -49.49 9.58 3.11
C SER A 3 -48.32 10.44 3.57
N LYS A 4 -48.54 11.37 4.52
CA LYS A 4 -47.49 12.26 5.04
C LYS A 4 -46.48 11.51 5.91
N THR A 5 -46.94 10.52 6.69
CA THR A 5 -46.07 9.64 7.49
C THR A 5 -45.28 8.68 6.62
N PHE A 6 -45.89 8.16 5.54
CA PHE A 6 -45.20 7.30 4.57
C PHE A 6 -44.10 8.06 3.80
N LEU A 7 -44.37 9.30 3.41
CA LEU A 7 -43.39 10.16 2.73
C LEU A 7 -42.20 10.53 3.64
N SER A 8 -42.45 10.79 4.93
CA SER A 8 -41.39 11.04 5.91
C SER A 8 -40.51 9.81 6.16
N ILE A 9 -41.08 8.60 6.18
CA ILE A 9 -40.30 7.36 6.38
C ILE A 9 -39.40 7.07 5.16
N ILE A 10 -39.91 7.28 3.94
CA ILE A 10 -39.11 7.12 2.70
C ILE A 10 -37.97 8.14 2.66
N MET A 11 -38.20 9.39 3.08
CA MET A 11 -37.18 10.43 3.12
C MET A 11 -36.10 10.15 4.18
N LEU A 12 -36.46 9.52 5.31
CA LEU A 12 -35.51 9.05 6.33
C LEU A 12 -34.65 7.87 5.84
N ILE A 13 -35.22 6.95 5.06
CA ILE A 13 -34.48 5.83 4.45
C ILE A 13 -33.51 6.33 3.38
N LEU A 14 -33.92 7.32 2.57
CA LEU A 14 -33.05 7.94 1.55
C LEU A 14 -31.89 8.75 2.14
N LEU A 15 -32.07 9.40 3.31
CA LEU A 15 -30.97 10.07 4.01
C LEU A 15 -29.95 9.10 4.62
N ALA A 16 -30.37 7.90 5.02
CA ALA A 16 -29.48 6.87 5.56
C ALA A 16 -28.55 6.24 4.50
N LEU A 17 -28.87 6.38 3.21
CA LEU A 17 -28.07 5.85 2.10
C LEU A 17 -26.93 6.79 1.66
N PHE A 18 -26.84 8.01 2.20
CA PHE A 18 -25.89 9.04 1.73
C PHE A 18 -24.55 9.09 2.47
N SER A 19 -24.31 8.20 3.44
CA SER A 19 -23.14 8.28 4.31
C SER A 19 -22.23 7.05 4.20
N TYR A 20 -21.57 6.85 3.06
CA TYR A 20 -20.34 6.05 2.97
C TYR A 20 -19.41 6.58 1.88
N SER A 21 -18.91 7.81 2.08
CA SER A 21 -17.62 8.19 1.49
C SER A 21 -16.55 7.99 2.55
N SER A 22 -16.22 6.73 2.83
CA SER A 22 -14.98 6.43 3.52
C SER A 22 -13.85 6.74 2.54
N GLY A 23 -13.29 7.94 2.61
CA GLY A 23 -12.05 8.26 1.89
C GLY A 23 -11.03 7.19 2.22
N GLN A 24 -10.70 6.34 1.24
CA GLN A 24 -9.76 5.25 1.45
C GLN A 24 -8.42 5.87 1.84
N ASN A 25 -7.90 5.51 3.03
CA ASN A 25 -6.58 5.94 3.44
C ASN A 25 -5.55 5.21 2.57
N THR A 26 -5.17 5.84 1.46
CA THR A 26 -4.21 5.31 0.49
C THR A 26 -2.76 5.52 0.93
N GLY A 27 -2.52 6.14 2.09
CA GLY A 27 -1.18 6.51 2.54
C GLY A 27 -0.53 7.61 1.68
N SER A 28 0.68 8.00 2.06
CA SER A 28 1.43 9.03 1.33
C SER A 28 1.81 8.57 -0.09
N GLU A 29 1.89 9.53 -1.01
CA GLU A 29 2.30 9.28 -2.40
C GLU A 29 3.69 8.67 -2.50
N ASN A 30 4.62 9.22 -1.74
CA ASN A 30 6.00 8.78 -1.62
C ASN A 30 6.32 8.55 -0.14
N ILE A 31 7.04 7.47 0.16
CA ILE A 31 7.55 7.19 1.51
C ILE A 31 9.04 6.86 1.43
N VAL A 32 9.70 6.96 2.58
CA VAL A 32 11.12 6.63 2.70
C VAL A 32 11.27 5.34 3.50
N LEU A 33 11.97 4.37 2.92
CA LEU A 33 12.28 3.09 3.56
C LEU A 33 13.73 3.06 4.04
N GLU A 34 13.94 2.56 5.26
CA GLU A 34 15.27 2.39 5.82
C GLU A 34 15.97 1.16 5.22
N GLY A 35 16.96 1.40 4.36
CA GLY A 35 17.78 0.37 3.70
C GLY A 35 19.02 -0.08 4.48
N GLY A 36 19.13 0.31 5.75
CA GLY A 36 20.25 -0.05 6.61
C GLY A 36 21.57 0.57 6.13
N ARG A 37 22.61 -0.26 5.98
CA ARG A 37 23.97 0.21 5.61
C ARG A 37 24.05 0.86 4.23
N MET A 38 23.11 0.56 3.33
CA MET A 38 23.08 1.15 1.99
C MET A 38 22.35 2.50 1.93
N GLY A 39 21.79 2.95 3.05
CA GLY A 39 21.05 4.21 3.12
C GLY A 39 19.57 4.04 2.82
N LYS A 40 18.88 5.18 2.77
CA LYS A 40 17.43 5.28 2.57
C LYS A 40 17.06 4.95 1.12
N VAL A 41 15.83 4.48 0.92
CA VAL A 41 15.24 4.21 -0.39
C VAL A 41 13.96 5.03 -0.51
N SER A 42 13.87 5.86 -1.56
CA SER A 42 12.62 6.52 -1.91
C SER A 42 11.68 5.50 -2.55
N PHE A 43 10.47 5.35 -2.01
CA PHE A 43 9.49 4.40 -2.49
C PHE A 43 8.22 5.14 -2.95
N PRO A 44 7.96 5.20 -4.27
CA PRO A 44 6.77 5.84 -4.82
C PRO A 44 5.55 4.93 -4.63
N HIS A 45 4.92 5.02 -3.47
CA HIS A 45 3.85 4.13 -3.04
C HIS A 45 2.61 4.19 -3.95
N HIS A 46 2.19 5.39 -4.37
CA HIS A 46 1.01 5.54 -5.24
C HIS A 46 1.22 4.91 -6.61
N ILE A 47 2.44 4.92 -7.16
CA ILE A 47 2.73 4.22 -8.43
C ILE A 47 2.42 2.72 -8.28
N HIS A 48 2.80 2.12 -7.16
CA HIS A 48 2.51 0.71 -6.90
C HIS A 48 1.02 0.47 -6.71
N GLN A 49 0.30 1.36 -6.03
CA GLN A 49 -1.16 1.25 -5.89
C GLN A 49 -1.88 1.33 -7.24
N ASN A 50 -1.47 2.27 -8.10
CA ASN A 50 -2.08 2.47 -9.41
C ASN A 50 -1.82 1.30 -10.36
N ILE A 51 -0.63 0.70 -10.29
CA ILE A 51 -0.24 -0.43 -11.16
C ILE A 51 -0.83 -1.75 -10.65
N LEU A 52 -0.80 -1.99 -9.34
CA LEU A 52 -1.18 -3.29 -8.77
C LEU A 52 -2.68 -3.38 -8.44
N GLY A 53 -3.31 -2.30 -7.99
CA GLY A 53 -4.70 -2.28 -7.52
C GLY A 53 -4.96 -3.08 -6.23
N ASP A 54 -4.05 -3.98 -5.84
CA ASP A 54 -4.14 -4.81 -4.64
C ASP A 54 -3.17 -4.34 -3.54
N CYS A 55 -3.74 -3.77 -2.47
CA CYS A 55 -2.98 -3.36 -1.29
C CYS A 55 -2.33 -4.55 -0.57
N ASN A 56 -2.95 -5.73 -0.64
CA ASN A 56 -2.53 -6.88 0.16
C ASN A 56 -1.32 -7.59 -0.42
N TYR A 57 -0.94 -7.29 -1.67
CA TYR A 57 0.34 -7.73 -2.25
C TYR A 57 1.45 -7.50 -1.22
N CYS A 58 1.68 -6.25 -0.83
CA CYS A 58 2.67 -5.90 0.20
C CYS A 58 2.12 -6.04 1.62
N HIS A 59 0.87 -5.65 1.87
CA HIS A 59 0.39 -5.41 3.25
C HIS A 59 0.06 -6.67 4.05
N ASN A 60 0.07 -7.84 3.42
CA ASN A 60 0.09 -9.12 4.12
C ASN A 60 1.40 -9.34 4.89
N LEU A 61 2.53 -8.84 4.34
CA LEU A 61 3.86 -8.95 4.96
C LEU A 61 4.25 -7.69 5.74
N PHE A 62 3.85 -6.51 5.24
CA PHE A 62 4.17 -5.22 5.84
C PHE A 62 2.89 -4.50 6.25
N PRO A 63 2.40 -4.66 7.50
CA PRO A 63 1.13 -4.08 7.93
C PRO A 63 1.02 -2.58 7.61
N LYS A 64 -0.20 -2.14 7.28
CA LYS A 64 -0.60 -0.74 7.01
C LYS A 64 -0.53 0.14 8.26
N ALA A 65 0.67 0.28 8.81
CA ALA A 65 0.95 1.07 10.00
C ALA A 65 2.33 1.73 9.87
N SER A 66 2.45 2.96 10.34
CA SER A 66 3.73 3.66 10.39
C SER A 66 4.74 2.84 11.20
N ASN A 67 5.99 2.79 10.71
CA ASN A 67 7.08 2.04 11.33
C ASN A 67 6.87 0.51 11.42
N SER A 68 5.91 -0.08 10.70
CA SER A 68 5.66 -1.54 10.74
C SER A 68 6.90 -2.36 10.40
N ILE A 69 7.65 -1.97 9.38
CA ILE A 69 8.93 -2.61 9.01
C ILE A 69 9.96 -2.52 10.13
N LYS A 70 10.05 -1.37 10.82
CA LYS A 70 10.98 -1.19 11.94
C LYS A 70 10.60 -2.12 13.10
N LYS A 71 9.30 -2.21 13.42
CA LYS A 71 8.76 -3.12 14.43
C LYS A 71 9.05 -4.58 14.09
N LEU A 72 8.76 -5.00 12.86
CA LEU A 72 9.01 -6.36 12.38
C LEU A 72 10.51 -6.73 12.44
N LYS A 73 11.42 -5.79 12.13
CA LYS A 73 12.87 -5.98 12.30
C LYS A 73 13.24 -6.16 13.77
N ALA A 74 12.71 -5.31 14.66
CA ALA A 74 13.00 -5.38 16.10
C ALA A 74 12.48 -6.66 16.75
N GLU A 75 11.33 -7.17 16.28
CA GLU A 75 10.73 -8.44 16.73
C GLU A 75 11.40 -9.67 16.13
N GLY A 76 12.41 -9.52 15.26
CA GLY A 76 13.07 -10.64 14.59
C GLY A 76 12.17 -11.43 13.63
N LYS A 77 11.03 -10.87 13.23
CA LYS A 77 10.04 -11.53 12.36
C LYS A 77 10.40 -11.51 10.88
N LEU A 78 11.46 -10.81 10.51
CA LEU A 78 11.93 -10.73 9.14
C LEU A 78 13.22 -11.50 8.95
N LYS A 79 13.25 -12.34 7.92
CA LYS A 79 14.46 -13.02 7.47
C LYS A 79 15.45 -11.99 6.90
N LYS A 80 16.72 -12.37 6.90
CA LYS A 80 17.78 -11.56 6.29
C LYS A 80 17.42 -11.24 4.83
N LYS A 81 17.43 -9.95 4.48
CA LYS A 81 17.10 -9.41 3.14
C LYS A 81 15.65 -9.64 2.66
N GLU A 82 14.74 -10.07 3.53
CA GLU A 82 13.35 -10.38 3.12
C GLU A 82 12.64 -9.21 2.44
N ILE A 83 12.77 -8.00 3.00
CA ILE A 83 12.18 -6.79 2.41
C ILE A 83 12.73 -6.53 1.00
N MET A 84 14.05 -6.60 0.84
CA MET A 84 14.71 -6.33 -0.44
C MET A 84 14.33 -7.38 -1.49
N ASN A 85 14.32 -8.65 -1.11
CA ASN A 85 13.97 -9.74 -2.00
C ASN A 85 12.50 -9.63 -2.43
N TYR A 86 11.59 -9.33 -1.49
CA TYR A 86 10.19 -9.14 -1.82
C TYR A 86 9.96 -8.12 -2.95
N CYS A 87 10.64 -6.97 -2.90
CA CYS A 87 10.59 -5.97 -3.96
C CYS A 87 11.26 -6.45 -5.26
N ARG A 88 12.48 -6.98 -5.15
CA ARG A 88 13.29 -7.38 -6.32
C ARG A 88 12.66 -8.54 -7.07
N ASP A 89 12.09 -9.52 -6.39
CA ASP A 89 11.50 -10.71 -7.00
C ASP A 89 10.31 -10.33 -7.88
N CYS A 90 9.48 -9.37 -7.43
CA CYS A 90 8.39 -8.81 -8.22
C CYS A 90 8.91 -8.09 -9.48
N HIS A 91 9.89 -7.19 -9.31
CA HIS A 91 10.47 -6.42 -10.42
C HIS A 91 11.15 -7.34 -11.44
N GLN A 92 11.94 -8.31 -10.99
CA GLN A 92 12.61 -9.29 -11.84
C GLN A 92 11.61 -10.18 -12.60
N SER A 93 10.49 -10.56 -11.96
CA SER A 93 9.42 -11.31 -12.62
C SER A 93 8.82 -10.51 -13.78
N LYS A 94 8.50 -9.23 -13.56
CA LYS A 94 8.00 -8.33 -14.61
C LYS A 94 9.00 -8.13 -15.74
N GLU A 95 10.27 -7.89 -15.40
CA GLU A 95 11.35 -7.75 -16.37
C GLU A 95 11.51 -9.01 -17.22
N LYS A 96 11.49 -10.20 -16.60
CA LYS A 96 11.54 -11.49 -17.30
C LYS A 96 10.37 -11.68 -18.27
N ASN A 97 9.19 -11.19 -17.90
CA ASN A 97 7.99 -11.20 -18.75
C ASN A 97 7.97 -10.07 -19.79
N LYS A 98 9.05 -9.26 -19.89
CA LYS A 98 9.16 -8.10 -20.78
C LYS A 98 8.09 -7.02 -20.50
N GLU A 99 7.59 -6.97 -19.28
CA GLU A 99 6.71 -5.91 -18.80
C GLU A 99 7.52 -4.72 -18.28
N LYS A 100 6.86 -3.56 -18.14
CA LYS A 100 7.46 -2.44 -17.39
C LYS A 100 7.70 -2.88 -15.94
N ALA A 101 8.95 -2.80 -15.51
CA ALA A 101 9.39 -3.20 -14.19
C ALA A 101 10.06 -2.03 -13.46
N GLY A 102 10.07 -2.13 -12.13
CA GLY A 102 10.90 -1.26 -11.30
C GLY A 102 12.36 -1.71 -11.26
N PRO A 103 13.21 -1.04 -10.47
CA PRO A 103 14.63 -1.33 -10.39
C PRO A 103 14.94 -2.73 -9.83
N THR A 104 15.95 -3.40 -10.40
CA THR A 104 16.35 -4.77 -10.00
C THR A 104 17.76 -4.83 -9.41
N SER A 105 18.57 -3.78 -9.60
CA SER A 105 19.93 -3.68 -9.07
C SER A 105 20.01 -2.85 -7.78
N CYS A 106 21.07 -3.06 -6.99
CA CYS A 106 21.22 -2.39 -5.70
C CYS A 106 21.34 -0.85 -5.82
N LYS A 107 22.02 -0.35 -6.85
CA LYS A 107 22.31 1.08 -7.02
C LYS A 107 21.12 1.89 -7.54
N GLU A 108 20.17 1.22 -8.19
CA GLU A 108 18.93 1.85 -8.68
C GLU A 108 17.89 2.01 -7.56
N CYS A 109 18.04 1.29 -6.44
CA CYS A 109 17.22 1.53 -5.25
C CYS A 109 17.94 2.43 -4.24
N HIS A 110 19.25 2.23 -4.05
CA HIS A 110 20.06 2.94 -3.08
C HIS A 110 20.92 4.01 -3.74
N HIS A 111 20.26 5.07 -4.21
CA HIS A 111 20.95 6.28 -4.66
C HIS A 111 21.59 6.97 -3.45
N LYS A 112 22.88 7.27 -3.56
CA LYS A 112 23.63 8.04 -2.55
C LYS A 112 23.50 9.52 -2.80
#